data_AF-A0A918N9W0-F1
#
_entry.id   AF-A0A918N9W0-F1
#
_cell.length_a   1.000
_cell.length_b   1.000
_cell.length_c   1.000
_cell.angle_alpha   90.00
_cell.angle_beta   90.00
_cell.angle_gamma   90.00
#
_symmetry.space_group_name_H-M   'P 1'
#
loop_
_entity.id
_entity.type
_entity.pdbx_description
1 polymer ?
#
loop_
_entity_poly.entity_id
_entity_poly.type
_entity_poly.pdbx_seq_one_letter_code
_entity_poly.pdbx_strand_id
1 'polypeptide(L)'
;MEPRKVIGSVDTGEFLVAVAASLGSLLSLGSQELKWDWVAAFLVGGLIAAPVAAWLVRLVPPRVLGSAVGGVIVVTNVRTLLDSDWAGVPGTAAACVYVALYALWAAALAYSVRAHLGERTARAAAAEEERRPVAAR
;
A
#
# COMPACT_ATOMS: atom_id res chain seq x y z
N MET A 1 8.49 -13.57 -14.86
CA MET A 1 7.34 -14.37 -14.38
C MET A 1 6.40 -14.61 -15.55
N GLU A 2 5.99 -15.85 -15.78
CA GLU A 2 4.94 -16.14 -16.77
C GLU A 2 3.60 -15.61 -16.22
N PRO A 3 2.76 -14.90 -17.02
CA PRO A 3 1.54 -14.24 -16.53
C PRO A 3 0.60 -15.12 -15.68
N ARG A 4 0.49 -16.41 -16.03
CA ARG A 4 -0.32 -17.39 -15.28
C ARG A 4 0.14 -17.63 -13.84
N LYS A 5 1.46 -17.55 -13.57
CA LYS A 5 2.00 -17.69 -12.21
C LYS A 5 1.70 -16.47 -11.35
N VAL A 6 1.75 -15.28 -11.96
CA VAL A 6 1.45 -14.01 -11.26
C VAL A 6 -0.01 -13.98 -10.84
N ILE A 7 -0.93 -14.28 -11.77
CA ILE A 7 -2.37 -14.24 -11.51
C ILE A 7 -2.73 -15.24 -10.40
N GLY A 8 -2.29 -16.50 -10.50
CA GLY A 8 -2.61 -17.51 -9.49
C GLY A 8 -2.07 -17.18 -8.09
N SER A 9 -0.86 -16.58 -8.00
CA SER A 9 -0.30 -16.16 -6.71
C SER A 9 -1.01 -14.96 -6.10
N VAL A 10 -1.47 -14.02 -6.94
CA VAL A 10 -2.17 -12.82 -6.49
C VAL A 10 -3.56 -13.20 -6.01
N ASP A 11 -4.30 -13.98 -6.78
CA ASP A 11 -5.66 -14.44 -6.45
C ASP A 11 -5.70 -15.22 -5.12
N THR A 12 -4.76 -16.16 -4.93
CA THR A 12 -4.62 -16.89 -3.65
C THR A 12 -4.33 -15.93 -2.48
N GLY A 13 -3.50 -14.92 -2.71
CA GLY A 13 -3.19 -13.89 -1.70
C GLY A 13 -4.40 -13.03 -1.34
N GLU A 14 -5.16 -12.58 -2.34
CA GLU A 14 -6.38 -11.80 -2.16
C GLU A 14 -7.44 -12.58 -1.37
N PHE A 15 -7.65 -13.86 -1.71
CA PHE A 15 -8.56 -14.74 -0.97
C PHE A 15 -8.15 -14.90 0.50
N LEU A 16 -6.88 -15.23 0.76
CA LEU A 16 -6.39 -15.42 2.13
C LEU A 16 -6.49 -14.14 2.96
N VAL A 17 -6.14 -12.99 2.38
CA VAL A 17 -6.25 -11.69 3.05
C VAL A 17 -7.72 -11.35 3.35
N ALA A 18 -8.63 -11.55 2.39
CA ALA A 18 -10.05 -11.28 2.59
C ALA A 18 -10.66 -12.17 3.68
N VAL A 19 -10.31 -13.46 3.70
CA VAL A 19 -10.76 -14.40 4.75
C VAL A 19 -10.19 -14.01 6.11
N ALA A 20 -8.89 -13.71 6.20
CA ALA A 20 -8.25 -13.31 7.46
C ALA A 20 -8.85 -12.01 8.02
N ALA A 21 -9.07 -11.00 7.16
CA ALA A 21 -9.70 -9.75 7.57
C ALA A 21 -11.15 -9.95 8.02
N SER A 22 -11.93 -10.76 7.30
CA SER A 22 -13.33 -11.05 7.64
C SER A 22 -13.44 -11.81 8.95
N LEU A 23 -12.64 -12.86 9.15
CA LEU A 23 -12.61 -13.63 10.40
C LEU A 23 -12.07 -12.80 11.56
N GLY A 24 -10.99 -12.03 11.36
CA GLY A 24 -10.45 -11.15 12.38
C GLY A 24 -11.48 -10.10 12.83
N SER A 25 -12.22 -9.52 11.89
CA SER A 25 -13.32 -8.60 12.20
C SER A 25 -14.46 -9.29 12.94
N LEU A 26 -14.88 -10.48 12.50
CA LEU A 26 -15.96 -11.24 13.16
C LEU A 26 -15.57 -11.67 14.58
N LEU A 27 -14.34 -12.11 14.80
CA LEU A 27 -13.85 -12.52 16.12
C LEU A 27 -13.65 -11.31 17.05
N SER A 28 -13.21 -10.17 16.50
CA SER A 28 -13.03 -8.94 17.28
C SER A 28 -14.35 -8.27 17.67
N LEU A 29 -15.40 -8.39 16.84
CA LEU A 29 -16.68 -7.70 17.03
C LEU A 29 -17.82 -8.62 17.48
N GLY A 30 -17.70 -9.94 17.29
CA GLY A 30 -18.82 -10.89 17.36
C GLY A 30 -19.47 -11.05 18.74
N SER A 31 -18.82 -10.59 19.81
CA SER A 31 -19.37 -10.56 21.17
C SER A 31 -19.83 -9.17 21.63
N GLN A 32 -19.71 -8.14 20.78
CA GLN A 32 -20.07 -6.76 21.12
C GLN A 32 -21.43 -6.38 20.54
N GLU A 33 -22.18 -5.53 21.25
CA GLU A 33 -23.40 -4.91 20.71
C GLU A 33 -23.04 -3.99 19.54
N LEU A 34 -23.27 -4.48 18.32
CA LEU A 34 -23.05 -3.73 17.09
C LEU A 34 -24.15 -2.68 16.94
N LYS A 35 -23.75 -1.41 17.00
CA LYS A 35 -24.61 -0.31 16.57
C LYS A 35 -24.76 -0.35 15.05
N TRP A 36 -25.89 -0.88 14.59
CA TRP A 36 -26.20 -1.04 13.16
C TRP A 36 -26.09 0.26 12.36
N ASP A 37 -26.33 1.42 12.98
CA ASP A 37 -26.13 2.73 12.35
C ASP A 37 -24.68 2.97 11.94
N TRP A 38 -23.72 2.62 12.81
CA TRP A 38 -22.29 2.75 12.50
C TRP A 38 -21.87 1.75 11.43
N VAL A 39 -22.39 0.51 11.49
CA VAL A 39 -22.12 -0.50 10.47
C VAL A 39 -22.61 -0.01 9.10
N ALA A 40 -23.84 0.50 9.01
CA ALA A 40 -24.38 1.07 7.78
C ALA A 40 -23.56 2.28 7.31
N ALA A 41 -23.16 3.18 8.21
CA ALA A 41 -22.31 4.32 7.88
C ALA A 41 -20.94 3.90 7.31
N PHE A 42 -20.29 2.88 7.91
CA PHE A 42 -19.02 2.35 7.41
C PHE A 42 -19.19 1.62 6.06
N LEU A 43 -20.28 0.87 5.86
CA LEU A 43 -20.56 0.20 4.59
C LEU A 43 -20.79 1.21 3.45
N VAL A 44 -21.63 2.22 3.68
CA VAL A 44 -21.89 3.29 2.71
C VAL A 44 -20.62 4.10 2.47
N GLY A 45 -19.89 4.45 3.53
CA GLY A 45 -18.61 5.14 3.45
C GLY A 45 -17.59 4.35 2.63
N GLY A 46 -17.46 3.04 2.87
CA GLY A 46 -16.58 2.15 2.10
C GLY A 46 -16.99 2.02 0.64
N LEU A 47 -18.28 1.88 0.36
CA LEU A 47 -18.82 1.79 -1.00
C LEU A 47 -18.54 3.07 -1.82
N ILE A 48 -18.60 4.24 -1.19
CA ILE A 48 -18.28 5.53 -1.83
C ILE A 48 -16.76 5.76 -1.89
N ALA A 49 -16.02 5.38 -0.86
CA ALA A 49 -14.57 5.55 -0.81
C ALA A 49 -13.84 4.66 -1.82
N ALA A 50 -14.32 3.44 -2.08
CA ALA A 50 -13.74 2.51 -3.04
C ALA A 50 -13.56 3.08 -4.46
N PRO A 51 -14.59 3.65 -5.14
CA PRO A 51 -14.43 4.25 -6.46
C PRO A 51 -13.53 5.49 -6.44
N VAL A 52 -13.56 6.28 -5.35
CA VAL A 52 -12.65 7.43 -5.18
C VAL A 52 -11.20 6.97 -5.07
N ALA A 53 -10.93 5.92 -4.28
CA ALA A 53 -9.62 5.32 -4.17
C ALA A 53 -9.16 4.74 -5.52
N ALA A 54 -10.03 4.03 -6.23
CA ALA A 54 -9.75 3.52 -7.57
C ALA A 54 -9.42 4.65 -8.56
N TRP A 55 -10.11 5.79 -8.46
CA TRP A 55 -9.79 6.97 -9.26
C TRP A 55 -8.43 7.57 -8.88
N LEU A 56 -8.15 7.76 -7.59
CA LEU A 56 -6.87 8.30 -7.10
C LEU A 56 -5.66 7.45 -7.49
N VAL A 57 -5.79 6.12 -7.43
CA VAL A 57 -4.74 5.18 -7.82
C VAL A 57 -4.34 5.32 -9.29
N ARG A 58 -5.22 5.83 -10.16
CA ARG A 58 -4.91 6.07 -11.58
C ARG A 58 -3.99 7.28 -11.79
N LEU A 59 -3.87 8.19 -10.81
CA LEU A 59 -3.03 9.38 -10.91
C LEU A 59 -1.57 9.08 -10.51
N VAL A 60 -1.34 8.08 -9.66
CA VAL A 60 -0.03 7.79 -9.08
C VAL A 60 0.61 6.58 -9.76
N PRO A 61 1.90 6.62 -10.14
CA PRO A 61 2.58 5.46 -10.71
C PRO A 61 2.52 4.24 -9.77
N PRO A 62 2.18 3.03 -10.27
CA PRO A 62 2.05 1.84 -9.43
C PRO A 62 3.29 1.54 -8.57
N ARG A 63 4.48 1.85 -9.09
CA ARG A 63 5.77 1.68 -8.39
C ARG A 63 5.90 2.55 -7.14
N VAL A 64 5.31 3.75 -7.16
CA VAL A 64 5.34 4.71 -6.05
C VAL A 64 4.23 4.42 -5.04
N LEU A 65 3.08 3.94 -5.54
CA LEU A 65 1.92 3.64 -4.70
C LEU A 65 2.25 2.61 -3.59
N GLY A 66 3.02 1.58 -3.92
CA GLY A 66 3.41 0.54 -2.95
C GLY A 66 4.19 1.09 -1.75
N SER A 67 5.19 1.95 -1.97
CA SER A 67 5.95 2.55 -0.87
C SER A 67 5.19 3.67 -0.15
N ALA A 68 4.31 4.38 -0.86
CA ALA A 68 3.43 5.37 -0.24
C ALA A 68 2.45 4.72 0.74
N VAL A 69 1.62 3.79 0.25
CA VAL A 69 0.57 3.14 1.05
C VAL A 69 1.18 2.21 2.10
N GLY A 70 2.18 1.41 1.73
CA GLY A 70 2.85 0.51 2.67
C GLY A 70 3.50 1.25 3.83
N GLY A 71 4.12 2.40 3.58
CA GLY A 71 4.72 3.21 4.64
C GLY A 71 3.68 3.80 5.60
N VAL A 72 2.55 4.30 5.09
CA VAL A 72 1.43 4.75 5.94
C VAL A 72 0.96 3.61 6.86
N ILE A 73 0.75 2.42 6.30
CA ILE A 73 0.28 1.24 7.07
C ILE A 73 1.28 0.87 8.16
N VAL A 74 2.58 0.80 7.84
CA VAL A 74 3.61 0.44 8.82
C VAL A 74 3.67 1.48 9.95
N VAL A 75 3.67 2.77 9.61
CA VAL A 75 3.74 3.85 10.62
C VAL A 75 2.52 3.85 11.53
N THR A 76 1.31 3.68 10.98
CA THR A 76 0.09 3.67 11.81
C THR A 76 0.03 2.44 12.72
N ASN A 77 0.42 1.27 12.23
CA ASN A 77 0.46 0.06 13.06
C ASN A 77 1.53 0.15 14.14
N VAL A 78 2.74 0.62 13.82
CA VAL A 78 3.79 0.81 14.83
C VAL A 78 3.35 1.82 15.88
N ARG A 79 2.67 2.89 15.48
CA ARG A 79 2.10 3.84 16.44
C ARG A 79 1.14 3.16 17.42
N THR A 80 0.19 2.39 16.91
CA THR A 80 -0.75 1.64 17.76
C THR A 80 -0.03 0.68 18.71
N LEU A 81 1.06 0.05 18.27
CA LEU A 81 1.87 -0.85 19.10
C LEU A 81 2.70 -0.09 20.15
N LEU A 82 3.28 1.06 19.83
CA LEU A 82 4.11 1.83 20.76
C LEU A 82 3.27 2.60 21.79
N ASP A 83 2.11 3.12 21.39
CA ASP A 83 1.18 3.84 22.26
C ASP A 83 0.37 2.90 23.18
N SER A 84 0.55 1.59 23.03
CA SER A 84 -0.18 0.62 23.81
C SER A 84 0.40 0.45 25.22
N ASP A 85 -0.47 0.41 26.22
CA ASP A 85 -0.09 0.32 27.64
C ASP A 85 0.70 -0.95 27.99
N TRP A 86 0.62 -1.99 27.15
CA TRP A 86 1.38 -3.24 27.33
C TRP A 86 2.84 -3.14 26.89
N ALA A 87 3.21 -2.16 26.05
CA ALA A 87 4.55 -2.05 25.49
C ALA A 87 5.54 -1.34 26.43
N GLY A 88 5.07 -0.47 27.33
CA GLY A 88 5.90 0.19 28.35
C GLY A 88 7.12 0.94 27.79
N VAL A 89 7.05 1.42 26.54
CA VAL A 89 8.21 1.96 25.82
C VAL A 89 8.52 3.39 26.29
N PRO A 90 9.77 3.70 26.70
CA PRO A 90 10.17 5.06 27.03
C PRO A 90 9.97 6.01 25.84
N GLY A 91 9.51 7.24 26.09
CA GLY A 91 9.22 8.20 25.02
C GLY A 91 10.41 8.50 24.09
N THR A 92 11.64 8.42 24.60
CA THR A 92 12.86 8.56 23.79
C THR A 92 13.06 7.40 22.84
N ALA A 93 12.81 6.16 23.28
CA ALA A 93 12.90 4.98 22.43
C ALA A 93 11.80 4.99 21.36
N ALA A 94 10.57 5.36 21.72
CA ALA A 94 9.47 5.55 20.76
C ALA A 94 9.81 6.62 19.72
N ALA A 95 10.38 7.77 20.15
CA ALA A 95 10.83 8.82 19.24
C ALA A 95 11.91 8.33 18.27
N CYS A 96 12.92 7.57 18.75
CA CYS A 96 13.94 6.98 17.89
C CYS A 96 13.33 6.03 16.84
N VAL A 97 12.36 5.20 17.24
CA VAL A 97 11.66 4.29 16.31
C VAL A 97 10.88 5.10 15.27
N TYR A 98 10.14 6.13 15.67
CA TYR A 98 9.41 6.97 14.72
C TYR A 98 10.36 7.68 13.74
N VAL A 99 11.46 8.26 14.23
CA VAL A 99 12.46 8.91 13.36
C VAL A 99 13.04 7.91 12.35
N ALA A 100 13.42 6.72 12.80
CA ALA A 100 13.94 5.67 11.92
C ALA A 100 12.90 5.23 10.88
N LEU A 101 11.63 5.06 11.28
CA LEU A 101 10.55 4.66 10.38
C LEU A 101 10.23 5.73 9.34
N TYR A 102 10.11 7.00 9.74
CA TYR A 102 9.87 8.09 8.81
C TYR A 102 11.05 8.29 7.86
N ALA A 103 12.30 8.14 8.35
CA ALA A 103 13.48 8.20 7.50
C ALA A 103 13.51 7.05 6.48
N LEU A 104 13.23 5.82 6.91
CA LEU A 104 13.17 4.66 6.02
C LEU A 104 12.04 4.78 5.00
N TRP A 105 10.87 5.25 5.44
CA TRP A 105 9.73 5.49 4.56
C TRP A 105 10.04 6.57 3.53
N ALA A 106 10.62 7.70 3.95
CA ALA A 106 11.05 8.76 3.04
C ALA A 106 12.10 8.26 2.04
N ALA A 107 13.07 7.45 2.47
CA ALA A 107 14.06 6.85 1.60
C ALA A 107 13.43 5.88 0.59
N ALA A 108 12.50 5.02 1.03
CA ALA A 108 11.77 4.10 0.15
C ALA A 108 10.90 4.84 -0.86
N LEU A 109 10.23 5.92 -0.44
CA LEU A 109 9.43 6.77 -1.33
C LEU A 109 10.32 7.48 -2.36
N ALA A 110 11.42 8.09 -1.92
CA ALA A 110 12.39 8.74 -2.80
C ALA A 110 13.00 7.76 -3.81
N TYR A 111 13.36 6.55 -3.36
CA TYR A 111 13.86 5.49 -4.25
C TYR A 111 12.81 5.10 -5.29
N SER A 112 11.56 4.84 -4.88
CA SER A 112 10.48 4.49 -5.80
C SER A 112 10.21 5.56 -6.85
N VAL A 113 10.23 6.84 -6.45
CA VAL A 113 10.06 7.98 -7.36
C VAL A 113 11.23 8.07 -8.34
N ARG A 114 12.48 8.06 -7.84
CA ARG A 114 13.69 8.15 -8.68
C ARG A 114 13.77 6.99 -9.68
N ALA A 115 13.48 5.78 -9.23
CA ALA A 115 13.47 4.61 -10.10
C ALA A 115 12.37 4.69 -11.16
N HIS A 116 11.17 5.17 -10.81
CA HIS A 116 10.10 5.37 -11.79
C HIS A 116 10.48 6.41 -12.85
N LEU A 117 11.10 7.52 -12.45
CA LEU A 117 11.58 8.55 -13.39
C LEU A 117 12.69 8.01 -14.31
N GLY A 118 13.63 7.21 -13.78
CA GLY A 118 14.68 6.56 -14.57
C GLY A 118 14.13 5.57 -15.60
N GLU A 119 13.15 4.75 -15.20
CA GLU A 119 12.46 3.81 -16.10
C GLU A 119 11.71 4.53 -17.23
N ARG A 120 11.13 5.71 -16.96
CA ARG A 120 10.45 6.51 -18.00
C ARG A 120 11.43 7.01 -19.07
N THR A 121 12.58 7.53 -18.66
CA THR A 121 13.61 7.99 -19.60
C THR A 121 14.16 6.85 -20.44
N ALA A 122 14.42 5.68 -19.83
CA ALA A 122 14.89 4.50 -20.55
C ALA A 122 13.86 4.00 -21.58
N ARG A 123 12.57 3.97 -21.22
CA ARG A 123 11.49 3.60 -22.16
C ARG A 123 11.35 4.59 -23.31
N ALA A 124 11.50 5.88 -23.05
CA ALA A 124 11.47 6.90 -24.09
C ALA A 124 12.64 6.75 -25.09
N ALA A 125 13.85 6.48 -24.59
CA ALA A 125 15.02 6.23 -25.44
C ALA A 125 14.86 4.96 -26.30
N ALA A 126 14.36 3.87 -25.72
CA ALA A 126 14.10 2.62 -26.46
C ALA A 126 13.03 2.80 -27.55
N ALA A 127 11.96 3.55 -27.27
CA ALA A 127 10.92 3.83 -28.24
C ALA A 127 11.41 4.69 -29.41
N GLU A 128 12.38 5.57 -29.19
CA GLU A 128 13.01 6.37 -30.24
C GLU A 128 13.95 5.52 -31.12
N GLU A 129 14.72 4.61 -30.51
CA GLU A 129 15.58 3.68 -31.24
C GLU A 129 14.80 2.71 -32.13
N GLU A 130 13.64 2.23 -31.67
CA GLU A 130 12.75 1.37 -32.45
C GLU A 130 12.03 2.12 -33.60
N ARG A 131 11.75 3.43 -33.41
CA ARG A 131 11.16 4.28 -34.46
C ARG A 131 12.15 4.67 -35.55
N ARG A 132 13.46 4.60 -35.29
CA ARG A 132 14.50 4.91 -36.26
C ARG A 132 14.48 3.82 -37.34
N PRO A 133 13.94 4.11 -38.54
CA PRO A 133 13.70 3.08 -39.53
C PRO A 133 15.04 2.44 -39.93
N VAL A 134 14.98 1.17 -40.36
CA VAL A 134 16.07 0.41 -41.00
C VAL A 134 16.42 1.04 -42.38
N ALA A 135 16.46 2.37 -42.47
CA ALA A 135 16.73 3.13 -43.70
C ALA A 135 18.23 3.29 -43.98
N ALA A 136 19.09 2.64 -43.18
CA ALA A 136 20.55 2.70 -43.32
C ALA A 136 21.18 1.29 -43.34
N ARG A 137 20.52 0.33 -43.98
CA ARG A 137 21.16 -0.92 -44.41
C ARG A 137 20.95 -1.12 -45.90
#